data_AF-A0A1M7ZV92-F1
#
_entry.id   AF-A0A1M7ZV92-F1
#
_cell.length_a   1.000
_cell.length_b   1.000
_cell.length_c   1.000
_cell.angle_alpha   90.00
_cell.angle_beta   90.00
_cell.angle_gamma   90.00
#
_symmetry.space_group_name_H-M   'P 1'
#
loop_
_entity.id
_entity.type
_entity.pdbx_description
1 polymer ?
#
loop_
_entity_poly.entity_id
_entity_poly.type
_entity_poly.pdbx_seq_one_letter_code
_entity_poly.pdbx_strand_id
1 'polypeptide(L)'
;MTVKTTLFIIVINFLCLTLKAQETISTVKQSDTKLTCDFFLGIDNQKNIYSSKNNILTKNSDATTYQYHNVGLGKISNVDFQNPLQIIVFYKNFNTVVLLDNQLNEIKKIDFNSKSTPVFLEAVALSSQNQIWIYDGISSKIGLYNINSDTFKWISTMLENPVASYESDYTHFYWTDSNLNFYRISIYGTIEKLGNLPKHDTIQLTKNGDFIYKMDDKLFYYNLTSKSSSKIAIDEKIISKFFFRDGILSIFTQNEITNYKLILP
;
A
#
# COMPACT_ATOMS: atom_id res chain seq x y z
N MET A 1 33.37 47.38 -29.18
CA MET A 1 32.61 46.11 -29.35
C MET A 1 32.86 45.11 -28.20
N THR A 2 33.97 45.23 -27.47
CA THR A 2 34.40 44.33 -26.38
C THR A 2 33.56 44.38 -25.11
N VAL A 3 33.03 45.54 -24.70
CA VAL A 3 32.27 45.68 -23.43
C VAL A 3 30.92 44.94 -23.45
N LYS A 4 30.26 44.87 -24.63
CA LYS A 4 29.00 44.12 -24.79
C LYS A 4 29.21 42.61 -24.66
N THR A 5 30.35 42.11 -25.14
CA THR A 5 30.71 40.69 -25.05
C THR A 5 31.02 40.28 -23.61
N THR A 6 31.71 41.14 -22.84
CA THR A 6 32.01 40.89 -21.43
C THR A 6 30.74 40.89 -20.56
N LEU A 7 29.80 41.82 -20.81
CA LEU A 7 28.53 41.88 -20.07
C LEU A 7 27.65 40.64 -20.33
N PHE A 8 27.66 40.13 -21.56
CA PHE A 8 26.91 38.92 -21.94
C PHE A 8 27.43 37.66 -21.23
N ILE A 9 28.75 37.53 -21.03
CA ILE A 9 29.38 36.40 -20.34
C ILE A 9 29.05 36.41 -18.83
N ILE A 10 28.91 37.59 -18.23
CA ILE A 10 28.54 37.75 -16.80
C ILE A 10 27.07 37.34 -16.58
N VAL A 11 26.16 37.72 -17.48
CA VAL A 11 24.74 37.34 -17.40
C VAL A 11 24.54 35.83 -17.57
N ILE A 12 25.31 35.18 -18.45
CA ILE A 12 25.28 33.71 -18.61
C ILE A 12 25.81 32.96 -17.37
N ASN A 13 26.80 33.51 -16.66
CA ASN A 13 27.30 32.90 -15.42
C ASN A 13 26.29 33.02 -14.26
N PHE A 14 25.47 34.08 -14.22
CA PHE A 14 24.46 34.26 -13.17
C PHE A 14 23.24 33.33 -13.36
N LEU A 15 22.94 32.92 -14.59
CA LEU A 15 21.86 31.97 -14.90
C LEU A 15 22.21 30.50 -14.65
N CYS A 16 23.49 30.15 -14.49
CA CYS A 16 23.93 28.78 -14.25
C CYS A 16 23.91 28.34 -12.78
N LEU A 17 23.61 29.23 -11.82
CA LEU A 17 23.74 28.97 -10.39
C LEU A 17 22.46 28.50 -9.68
N THR A 18 21.38 28.22 -10.41
CA THR A 18 20.13 27.69 -9.83
C THR A 18 19.85 26.25 -10.25
N LEU A 19 20.90 25.42 -10.36
CA LEU A 19 20.72 23.99 -10.27
C LEU A 19 20.38 23.65 -8.81
N LYS A 20 19.09 23.65 -8.46
CA LYS A 20 18.64 23.00 -7.23
C LYS A 20 18.92 21.51 -7.40
N ALA A 21 20.01 21.05 -6.83
CA ALA A 21 20.21 19.62 -6.62
C ALA A 21 18.99 19.10 -5.85
N GLN A 22 18.28 18.14 -6.44
CA GLN A 22 17.13 17.53 -5.78
C GLN A 22 17.64 16.86 -4.50
N GLU A 23 17.17 17.35 -3.34
CA GLU A 23 17.60 16.81 -2.06
C GLU A 23 17.30 15.32 -2.02
N THR A 24 18.34 14.54 -1.74
CA THR A 24 18.24 13.09 -1.60
C THR A 24 18.07 12.78 -0.12
N ILE A 25 17.06 11.99 0.22
CA ILE A 25 16.80 11.56 1.59
C ILE A 25 17.73 10.39 1.89
N SER A 26 18.63 10.59 2.85
CA SER A 26 19.57 9.56 3.31
C SER A 26 18.85 8.48 4.13
N THR A 27 19.36 7.25 4.05
CA THR A 27 18.94 6.15 4.90
C THR A 27 20.13 5.58 5.68
N VAL A 28 19.85 4.83 6.75
CA VAL A 28 20.86 4.08 7.50
C VAL A 28 20.46 2.61 7.49
N LYS A 29 21.25 1.76 6.84
CA LYS A 29 21.05 0.30 6.85
C LYS A 29 21.15 -0.24 8.28
N GLN A 30 20.20 -1.08 8.70
CA GLN A 30 20.09 -1.58 10.07
C GLN A 30 20.31 -3.08 10.20
N SER A 31 19.68 -3.88 9.33
CA SER A 31 19.71 -5.34 9.43
C SER A 31 19.34 -5.99 8.10
N ASP A 32 19.80 -7.22 7.92
CA ASP A 32 19.42 -8.08 6.79
C ASP A 32 18.88 -9.41 7.31
N THR A 33 17.78 -9.87 6.70
CA THR A 33 17.15 -11.15 7.04
C THR A 33 16.88 -11.93 5.76
N LYS A 34 17.38 -13.16 5.68
CA LYS A 34 17.05 -14.06 4.57
C LYS A 34 15.59 -14.49 4.65
N LEU A 35 14.88 -14.37 3.54
CA LEU A 35 13.51 -14.84 3.40
C LEU A 35 13.31 -15.41 1.99
N THR A 36 12.94 -16.68 1.90
CA THR A 36 12.60 -17.31 0.62
C THR A 36 11.08 -17.34 0.45
N CYS A 37 10.54 -16.41 -0.34
CA CYS A 37 9.13 -16.33 -0.67
C CYS A 37 8.91 -15.80 -2.10
N ASP A 38 7.72 -15.99 -2.66
CA ASP A 38 7.36 -15.44 -3.98
C ASP A 38 6.95 -13.97 -3.84
N PHE A 39 6.24 -13.63 -2.76
CA PHE A 39 5.77 -12.29 -2.47
C PHE A 39 6.01 -11.93 -1.00
N PHE A 40 6.79 -10.89 -0.76
CA PHE A 40 6.83 -10.21 0.53
C PHE A 40 5.64 -9.27 0.65
N LEU A 41 4.88 -9.36 1.75
CA LEU A 41 3.67 -8.57 1.97
C LEU A 41 3.94 -7.35 2.87
N GLY A 42 4.71 -7.53 3.94
CA GLY A 42 5.09 -6.46 4.85
C GLY A 42 5.38 -6.94 6.26
N ILE A 43 5.49 -5.98 7.19
CA ILE A 43 5.80 -6.22 8.59
C ILE A 43 4.75 -5.53 9.47
N ASP A 44 4.20 -6.22 10.47
CA ASP A 44 3.25 -5.62 11.40
C ASP A 44 3.89 -4.87 12.58
N ASN A 45 3.05 -4.29 13.44
CA ASN A 45 3.50 -3.57 14.64
C ASN A 45 4.16 -4.47 15.72
N GLN A 46 3.95 -5.79 15.63
CA GLN A 46 4.58 -6.81 16.48
C GLN A 46 5.82 -7.41 15.81
N LYS A 47 6.32 -6.78 14.73
CA LYS A 47 7.48 -7.21 13.92
C LYS A 47 7.29 -8.57 13.23
N ASN A 48 6.06 -9.08 13.12
CA ASN A 48 5.83 -10.29 12.34
C ASN A 48 5.99 -9.98 10.85
N ILE A 49 6.69 -10.87 10.15
CA ILE A 49 6.94 -10.78 8.70
C ILE A 49 5.87 -11.59 7.98
N TYR A 50 5.12 -10.94 7.08
CA TYR A 50 4.09 -11.57 6.25
C TYR A 50 4.63 -11.79 4.84
N SER A 51 4.44 -12.99 4.33
CA SER A 51 4.88 -13.38 2.99
C SER A 51 3.97 -14.46 2.40
N SER A 52 4.07 -14.66 1.08
CA SER A 52 3.37 -15.73 0.39
C SER A 52 4.33 -16.51 -0.50
N LYS A 53 4.20 -17.84 -0.46
CA LYS A 53 4.94 -18.75 -1.35
C LYS A 53 4.02 -19.89 -1.76
N ASN A 54 3.91 -20.18 -3.05
CA ASN A 54 3.00 -21.19 -3.59
C ASN A 54 1.56 -21.07 -3.06
N ASN A 55 1.04 -19.84 -2.97
CA ASN A 55 -0.29 -19.52 -2.44
C ASN A 55 -0.51 -19.86 -0.95
N ILE A 56 0.57 -20.08 -0.19
CA ILE A 56 0.54 -20.26 1.26
C ILE A 56 0.92 -18.93 1.91
N LEU A 57 -0.01 -18.33 2.64
CA LEU A 57 0.27 -17.18 3.51
C LEU A 57 1.12 -17.66 4.68
N THR A 58 2.28 -17.06 4.86
CA THR A 58 3.20 -17.35 5.97
C THR A 58 3.37 -16.10 6.83
N LYS A 59 3.27 -16.27 8.15
CA LYS A 59 3.62 -15.26 9.14
C LYS A 59 4.76 -15.76 10.01
N ASN A 60 5.91 -15.11 9.92
CA ASN A 60 7.06 -15.41 10.78
C ASN A 60 7.08 -14.43 11.95
N SER A 61 6.96 -14.95 13.17
CA SER A 61 7.31 -14.23 14.40
C SER A 61 8.73 -14.60 14.84
N ASP A 62 9.23 -13.94 15.89
CA ASP A 62 10.57 -14.23 16.44
C ASP A 62 10.74 -15.70 16.89
N ALA A 63 9.65 -16.37 17.27
CA ALA A 63 9.68 -17.72 17.83
C ALA A 63 9.01 -18.80 16.95
N THR A 64 8.03 -18.41 16.14
CA THR A 64 7.13 -19.37 15.48
C THR A 64 6.74 -18.90 14.09
N THR A 65 6.73 -19.85 13.15
CA THR A 65 6.15 -19.65 11.82
C THR A 65 4.74 -20.22 11.80
N TYR A 66 3.78 -19.38 11.42
CA TYR A 66 2.40 -19.77 11.17
C TYR A 66 2.13 -19.78 9.67
N GLN A 67 1.26 -20.68 9.21
CA GLN A 67 0.90 -20.79 7.80
C GLN A 67 -0.60 -20.96 7.64
N TYR A 68 -1.13 -20.38 6.58
CA TYR A 68 -2.50 -20.55 6.15
C TYR A 68 -2.57 -20.74 4.64
N HIS A 69 -3.40 -21.70 4.23
CA HIS A 69 -3.73 -21.93 2.83
C HIS A 69 -5.13 -22.52 2.75
N ASN A 70 -5.84 -22.21 1.67
CA ASN A 70 -7.13 -22.81 1.38
C ASN A 70 -7.22 -23.14 -0.10
N VAL A 71 -6.99 -24.43 -0.43
CA VAL A 71 -6.94 -24.90 -1.83
C VAL A 71 -8.27 -24.67 -2.54
N GLY A 72 -9.39 -24.78 -1.80
CA GLY A 72 -10.74 -24.64 -2.35
C GLY A 72 -11.10 -23.21 -2.79
N LEU A 73 -10.39 -22.20 -2.30
CA LEU A 73 -10.64 -20.78 -2.62
C LEU A 73 -9.67 -20.21 -3.67
N GLY A 74 -8.82 -21.06 -4.24
CA GLY A 74 -7.85 -20.64 -5.26
C GLY A 74 -6.83 -19.61 -4.74
N LYS A 75 -6.45 -18.66 -5.60
CA LYS A 75 -5.34 -17.74 -5.33
C LYS A 75 -5.75 -16.61 -4.36
N ILE A 76 -4.94 -16.39 -3.32
CA ILE A 76 -5.05 -15.23 -2.44
C ILE A 76 -4.86 -13.95 -3.26
N SER A 77 -5.83 -13.06 -3.20
CA SER A 77 -5.85 -11.80 -3.97
C SER A 77 -5.30 -10.63 -3.15
N ASN A 78 -5.66 -10.56 -1.87
CA ASN A 78 -5.15 -9.55 -0.94
C ASN A 78 -5.09 -10.11 0.48
N VAL A 79 -4.17 -9.60 1.28
CA VAL A 79 -4.06 -9.88 2.72
C VAL A 79 -3.97 -8.56 3.46
N ASP A 80 -4.93 -8.29 4.33
CA ASP A 80 -4.90 -7.16 5.25
C ASP A 80 -4.46 -7.65 6.64
N PHE A 81 -3.28 -7.20 7.05
CA PHE A 81 -2.68 -7.49 8.35
C PHE A 81 -2.51 -6.20 9.18
N GLN A 82 -3.31 -5.15 8.92
CA GLN A 82 -3.32 -3.93 9.71
C GLN A 82 -3.60 -4.21 11.20
N ASN A 83 -4.48 -5.18 11.48
CA ASN A 83 -4.69 -5.72 12.81
C ASN A 83 -4.16 -7.18 12.89
N PRO A 84 -3.01 -7.42 13.53
CA PRO A 84 -2.46 -8.79 13.62
C PRO A 84 -3.29 -9.77 14.45
N LEU A 85 -4.29 -9.27 15.19
CA LEU A 85 -5.23 -10.11 15.94
C LEU A 85 -6.44 -10.53 15.09
N GLN A 86 -6.65 -9.87 13.94
CA GLN A 86 -7.73 -10.17 13.00
C GLN A 86 -7.24 -9.86 11.58
N ILE A 87 -6.64 -10.86 10.95
CA ILE A 87 -6.07 -10.75 9.60
C ILE A 87 -7.17 -11.09 8.59
N ILE A 88 -7.28 -10.32 7.52
CA ILE A 88 -8.22 -10.59 6.43
C ILE A 88 -7.47 -11.21 5.26
N VAL A 89 -7.97 -12.33 4.75
CA VAL A 89 -7.53 -12.92 3.49
C VAL A 89 -8.68 -12.85 2.49
N PHE A 90 -8.47 -12.14 1.40
CA PHE A 90 -9.46 -11.97 0.35
C PHE A 90 -9.14 -12.84 -0.87
N TYR A 91 -10.12 -13.64 -1.27
CA TYR A 91 -10.11 -14.50 -2.45
C TYR A 91 -11.09 -13.95 -3.49
N LYS A 92 -10.61 -13.05 -4.35
CA LYS A 92 -11.43 -12.32 -5.33
C LYS A 92 -12.17 -13.26 -6.29
N ASN A 93 -11.49 -14.26 -6.84
CA ASN A 93 -12.08 -15.19 -7.81
C ASN A 93 -13.24 -16.03 -7.23
N PHE A 94 -13.26 -16.21 -5.92
CA PHE A 94 -14.32 -16.93 -5.20
C PHE A 94 -15.21 -15.97 -4.41
N ASN A 95 -15.02 -14.67 -4.56
CA ASN A 95 -15.78 -13.62 -3.88
C ASN A 95 -15.92 -13.91 -2.36
N THR A 96 -14.83 -14.37 -1.74
CA THR A 96 -14.84 -14.90 -0.37
C THR A 96 -13.80 -14.17 0.48
N VAL A 97 -14.20 -13.85 1.71
CA VAL A 97 -13.35 -13.24 2.73
C VAL A 97 -13.17 -14.22 3.88
N VAL A 98 -11.93 -14.45 4.29
CA VAL A 98 -11.59 -15.26 5.46
C VAL A 98 -10.92 -14.38 6.51
N LEU A 99 -11.43 -14.41 7.73
CA LEU A 99 -10.84 -13.77 8.90
C LEU A 99 -10.00 -14.81 9.65
N LEU A 100 -8.76 -14.45 9.95
CA LEU A 100 -7.81 -15.28 10.69
C LEU A 100 -7.43 -14.64 12.01
N ASP A 101 -7.12 -15.48 13.01
CA ASP A 101 -6.55 -15.04 14.28
C ASP A 101 -5.04 -14.75 14.16
N ASN A 102 -4.42 -14.43 15.29
CA ASN A 102 -2.98 -14.19 15.38
C ASN A 102 -2.12 -15.46 15.24
N GLN A 103 -2.68 -16.64 15.02
CA GLN A 103 -1.96 -17.88 14.70
C GLN A 103 -2.28 -18.34 13.27
N LEU A 104 -2.99 -17.50 12.50
CA LEU A 104 -3.51 -17.79 11.16
C LEU A 104 -4.58 -18.90 11.13
N ASN A 105 -5.26 -19.18 12.24
CA ASN A 105 -6.42 -20.07 12.24
C ASN A 105 -7.66 -19.34 11.72
N GLU A 106 -8.51 -20.02 10.96
CA GLU A 106 -9.78 -19.45 10.48
C GLU A 106 -10.72 -19.14 11.66
N ILE A 107 -11.03 -17.86 11.86
CA ILE A 107 -12.08 -17.40 12.79
C ILE A 107 -13.44 -17.45 12.10
N LYS A 108 -13.49 -16.96 10.85
CA LYS A 108 -14.74 -16.83 10.09
C LYS A 108 -14.46 -16.84 8.61
N LYS A 109 -15.37 -17.45 7.84
CA LYS A 109 -15.40 -17.40 6.39
C LYS A 109 -16.72 -16.82 5.92
N ILE A 110 -16.68 -15.87 5.00
CA ILE A 110 -17.83 -15.18 4.44
C ILE A 110 -17.76 -15.31 2.93
N ASP A 111 -18.68 -16.10 2.37
CA ASP A 111 -18.91 -16.19 0.93
C ASP A 111 -19.91 -15.10 0.54
N PHE A 112 -19.51 -14.15 -0.32
CA PHE A 112 -20.39 -13.09 -0.77
C PHE A 112 -21.34 -13.53 -1.90
N ASN A 113 -21.09 -14.68 -2.53
CA ASN A 113 -22.02 -15.26 -3.50
C ASN A 113 -23.29 -15.82 -2.81
N SER A 114 -23.20 -16.19 -1.54
CA SER A 114 -24.32 -16.74 -0.78
C SER A 114 -25.22 -15.67 -0.15
N LYS A 115 -25.00 -14.39 -0.45
CA LYS A 115 -25.78 -13.26 0.09
C LYS A 115 -27.06 -13.07 -0.70
N SER A 116 -28.12 -12.61 -0.02
CA SER A 116 -29.41 -12.35 -0.66
C SER A 116 -29.32 -11.27 -1.75
N THR A 117 -28.44 -10.30 -1.54
CA THR A 117 -28.10 -9.27 -2.52
C THR A 117 -26.72 -9.60 -3.06
N PRO A 118 -26.58 -9.97 -4.35
CA PRO A 118 -25.28 -10.24 -4.94
C PRO A 118 -24.39 -9.00 -4.87
N VAL A 119 -23.15 -9.19 -4.43
CA VAL A 119 -22.10 -8.17 -4.41
C VAL A 119 -20.87 -8.79 -5.03
N PHE A 120 -20.22 -8.11 -5.98
CA PHE A 120 -19.01 -8.60 -6.63
C PHE A 120 -17.79 -7.84 -6.11
N LEU A 121 -17.12 -8.43 -5.12
CA LEU A 121 -16.04 -7.76 -4.44
C LEU A 121 -14.81 -7.59 -5.34
N GLU A 122 -14.36 -6.36 -5.45
CA GLU A 122 -13.15 -5.96 -6.17
C GLU A 122 -12.06 -5.46 -5.22
N ALA A 123 -12.46 -4.89 -4.08
CA ALA A 123 -11.56 -4.55 -2.97
C ALA A 123 -12.19 -4.92 -1.63
N VAL A 124 -11.33 -5.38 -0.71
CA VAL A 124 -11.68 -5.66 0.68
C VAL A 124 -10.52 -5.23 1.57
N ALA A 125 -10.84 -4.57 2.67
CA ALA A 125 -9.86 -4.20 3.70
C ALA A 125 -10.53 -4.05 5.07
N LEU A 126 -9.76 -4.05 6.15
CA LEU A 126 -10.27 -3.90 7.50
C LEU A 126 -10.74 -2.47 7.76
N SER A 127 -11.87 -2.33 8.46
CA SER A 127 -12.37 -1.07 8.98
C SER A 127 -12.57 -1.16 10.50
N SER A 128 -13.01 -0.08 11.13
CA SER A 128 -13.32 -0.05 12.56
C SER A 128 -14.57 -0.87 12.92
N GLN A 129 -14.75 -1.17 14.21
CA GLN A 129 -16.01 -1.71 14.78
C GLN A 129 -16.53 -3.01 14.12
N ASN A 130 -15.63 -3.97 13.85
CA ASN A 130 -15.96 -5.25 13.18
C ASN A 130 -16.58 -5.06 11.78
N GLN A 131 -16.22 -3.98 11.11
CA GLN A 131 -16.59 -3.75 9.72
C GLN A 131 -15.39 -3.98 8.81
N ILE A 132 -15.69 -4.33 7.56
CA ILE A 132 -14.70 -4.34 6.49
C ILE A 132 -15.16 -3.36 5.41
N TRP A 133 -14.20 -2.67 4.84
CA TRP A 133 -14.37 -1.95 3.59
C TRP A 133 -14.65 -2.95 2.47
N ILE A 134 -15.59 -2.59 1.61
CA ILE A 134 -15.89 -3.34 0.39
C ILE A 134 -16.02 -2.37 -0.79
N TYR A 135 -15.54 -2.78 -1.95
CA TYR A 135 -15.84 -2.14 -3.23
C TYR A 135 -16.52 -3.17 -4.13
N ASP A 136 -17.70 -2.82 -4.63
CA ASP A 136 -18.45 -3.63 -5.58
C ASP A 136 -18.13 -3.21 -7.02
N GLY A 137 -17.60 -4.15 -7.80
CA GLY A 137 -17.23 -3.93 -9.19
C GLY A 137 -18.42 -3.71 -10.14
N ILE A 138 -19.62 -4.15 -9.76
CA ILE A 138 -20.82 -3.99 -10.59
C ILE A 138 -21.45 -2.62 -10.39
N SER A 139 -21.77 -2.26 -9.15
CA SER A 139 -22.37 -0.95 -8.85
C SER A 139 -21.34 0.18 -8.80
N SER A 140 -20.05 -0.13 -8.83
CA SER A 140 -18.94 0.82 -8.64
C SER A 140 -19.12 1.66 -7.38
N LYS A 141 -19.50 1.01 -6.26
CA LYS A 141 -19.71 1.67 -4.97
C LYS A 141 -18.79 1.12 -3.90
N ILE A 142 -18.37 2.00 -3.00
CA ILE A 142 -17.67 1.68 -1.77
C ILE A 142 -18.70 1.61 -0.64
N GLY A 143 -18.57 0.57 0.18
CA GLY A 143 -19.42 0.33 1.32
C GLY A 143 -18.65 -0.23 2.52
N LEU A 144 -19.40 -0.43 3.58
CA LEU A 144 -18.98 -1.12 4.80
C LEU A 144 -19.86 -2.36 4.96
N TYR A 145 -19.22 -3.49 5.26
CA TYR A 145 -19.91 -4.72 5.62
C TYR A 145 -19.63 -5.03 7.10
N ASN A 146 -20.68 -5.17 7.90
CA ASN A 146 -20.55 -5.56 9.30
C ASN A 146 -20.44 -7.09 9.42
N ILE A 147 -19.31 -7.56 9.95
CA ILE A 147 -19.00 -8.98 10.05
C ILE A 147 -19.99 -9.71 10.95
N ASN A 148 -20.46 -9.08 12.03
CA ASN A 148 -21.28 -9.73 13.05
C ASN A 148 -22.75 -9.76 12.67
N SER A 149 -23.30 -8.62 12.23
CA SER A 149 -24.71 -8.51 11.86
C SER A 149 -25.02 -8.97 10.45
N ASP A 150 -24.02 -9.24 9.61
CA ASP A 150 -24.18 -9.63 8.21
C ASP A 150 -24.97 -8.57 7.40
N THR A 151 -24.60 -7.30 7.56
CA THR A 151 -25.29 -6.18 6.92
C THR A 151 -24.36 -5.32 6.09
N PHE A 152 -24.88 -4.85 4.96
CA PHE A 152 -24.22 -3.93 4.05
C PHE A 152 -24.65 -2.49 4.31
N LYS A 153 -23.72 -1.55 4.21
CA LYS A 153 -23.96 -0.12 4.16
C LYS A 153 -23.15 0.49 3.02
N TRP A 154 -23.80 0.82 1.91
CA TRP A 154 -23.19 1.61 0.85
C TRP A 154 -23.05 3.05 1.32
N ILE A 155 -21.85 3.61 1.23
CA ILE A 155 -21.57 4.98 1.72
C ILE A 155 -21.11 5.92 0.61
N SER A 156 -20.71 5.41 -0.55
CA SER A 156 -20.40 6.23 -1.71
C SER A 156 -21.58 6.33 -2.69
N THR A 157 -21.55 7.38 -3.51
CA THR A 157 -22.20 7.36 -4.82
C THR A 157 -21.46 6.40 -5.76
N MET A 158 -22.03 6.13 -6.95
CA MET A 158 -21.30 5.43 -8.00
C MET A 158 -20.03 6.22 -8.33
N LEU A 159 -18.88 5.55 -8.34
CA LEU A 159 -17.61 6.15 -8.71
C LEU A 159 -17.55 6.32 -10.23
N GLU A 160 -17.03 7.47 -10.68
CA GLU A 160 -16.88 7.78 -12.11
C GLU A 160 -15.88 6.85 -12.80
N ASN A 161 -14.76 6.57 -12.13
CA ASN A 161 -13.72 5.67 -12.59
C ASN A 161 -13.58 4.48 -11.62
N PRO A 162 -13.29 3.26 -12.11
CA PRO A 162 -13.10 2.10 -11.26
C PRO A 162 -11.84 2.25 -10.39
N VAL A 163 -11.84 1.56 -9.25
CA VAL A 163 -10.69 1.46 -8.35
C VAL A 163 -9.58 0.66 -9.04
N ALA A 164 -8.41 1.28 -9.24
CA ALA A 164 -7.23 0.64 -9.81
C ALA A 164 -6.32 0.04 -8.72
N SER A 165 -6.12 0.76 -7.62
CA SER A 165 -5.44 0.27 -6.42
C SER A 165 -6.08 0.89 -5.18
N TYR A 166 -5.90 0.22 -4.03
CA TYR A 166 -6.47 0.66 -2.78
C TYR A 166 -5.59 0.36 -1.58
N GLU A 167 -5.75 1.17 -0.54
CA GLU A 167 -5.24 0.96 0.82
C GLU A 167 -6.31 1.46 1.80
N SER A 168 -6.20 1.11 3.07
CA SER A 168 -7.13 1.62 4.09
C SER A 168 -6.49 1.81 5.44
N ASP A 169 -7.15 2.64 6.24
CA ASP A 169 -7.09 2.56 7.68
C ASP A 169 -8.46 2.24 8.28
N TYR A 170 -8.53 2.19 9.60
CA TYR A 170 -9.76 1.90 10.34
C TYR A 170 -10.93 2.86 10.05
N THR A 171 -10.65 4.02 9.49
CA THR A 171 -11.59 5.14 9.32
C THR A 171 -11.69 5.66 7.89
N HIS A 172 -10.74 5.34 7.02
CA HIS A 172 -10.69 5.78 5.64
C HIS A 172 -10.34 4.63 4.69
N PHE A 173 -11.01 4.63 3.55
CA PHE A 173 -10.62 3.84 2.38
C PHE A 173 -10.01 4.78 1.35
N TYR A 174 -8.80 4.47 0.92
CA TYR A 174 -8.03 5.24 -0.04
C TYR A 174 -7.98 4.49 -1.36
N TRP A 175 -8.15 5.18 -2.48
CA TRP A 175 -8.01 4.55 -3.78
C TRP A 175 -7.40 5.47 -4.82
N THR A 176 -6.83 4.82 -5.83
CA THR A 176 -6.41 5.47 -7.07
C THR A 176 -7.30 5.00 -8.20
N ASP A 177 -7.62 5.89 -9.13
CA ASP A 177 -8.26 5.51 -10.38
C ASP A 177 -7.23 5.23 -11.50
N SER A 178 -7.71 4.77 -12.65
CA SER A 178 -6.88 4.51 -13.84
C SER A 178 -6.13 5.74 -14.38
N ASN A 179 -6.48 6.95 -13.95
CA ASN A 179 -5.83 8.20 -14.33
C ASN A 179 -4.87 8.73 -13.24
N LEU A 180 -4.55 7.91 -12.23
CA LEU A 180 -3.71 8.26 -11.08
C LEU A 180 -4.27 9.42 -10.23
N ASN A 181 -5.59 9.66 -10.28
CA ASN A 181 -6.24 10.53 -9.31
C ASN A 181 -6.35 9.76 -7.98
N PHE A 182 -5.94 10.39 -6.89
CA PHE A 182 -5.97 9.82 -5.54
C PHE A 182 -7.12 10.40 -4.74
N TYR A 183 -7.89 9.52 -4.11
CA TYR A 183 -9.07 9.87 -3.34
C TYR A 183 -9.06 9.14 -1.99
N ARG A 184 -9.88 9.67 -1.08
CA ARG A 184 -10.30 8.94 0.12
C ARG A 184 -11.79 9.07 0.35
N ILE A 185 -12.35 8.10 1.07
CA ILE A 185 -13.69 8.16 1.63
C ILE A 185 -13.63 7.80 3.11
N SER A 186 -14.28 8.59 3.96
CA SER A 186 -14.39 8.28 5.39
C SER A 186 -15.50 7.26 5.66
N ILE A 187 -15.51 6.65 6.84
CA ILE A 187 -16.62 5.77 7.31
C ILE A 187 -18.00 6.45 7.30
N TYR A 188 -18.03 7.78 7.19
CA TYR A 188 -19.25 8.59 7.09
C TYR A 188 -19.70 8.86 5.64
N GLY A 189 -18.91 8.45 4.64
CA GLY A 189 -19.24 8.60 3.22
C GLY A 189 -18.74 9.87 2.56
N THR A 190 -17.97 10.70 3.27
CA THR A 190 -17.37 11.92 2.68
C THR A 190 -16.24 11.54 1.74
N ILE A 191 -16.40 11.83 0.45
CA ILE A 191 -15.37 11.62 -0.58
C ILE A 191 -14.56 12.89 -0.77
N GLU A 192 -13.23 12.75 -0.78
CA GLU A 192 -12.28 13.83 -1.05
C GLU A 192 -11.29 13.39 -2.13
N LYS A 193 -11.08 14.24 -3.13
CA LYS A 193 -9.95 14.11 -4.05
C LYS A 193 -8.73 14.76 -3.41
N LEU A 194 -7.70 13.96 -3.16
CA LEU A 194 -6.50 14.39 -2.44
C LEU A 194 -5.39 14.88 -3.38
N GLY A 195 -5.37 14.41 -4.63
CA GLY A 195 -4.43 14.90 -5.63
C GLY A 195 -4.23 13.95 -6.79
N ASN A 196 -3.07 14.07 -7.42
CA ASN A 196 -2.59 13.19 -8.47
C ASN A 196 -1.28 12.57 -8.04
N LEU A 197 -1.11 11.28 -8.33
CA LEU A 197 0.11 10.56 -8.04
C LEU A 197 1.04 10.56 -9.26
N PRO A 198 2.36 10.57 -9.04
CA PRO A 198 3.30 10.34 -10.13
C PRO A 198 3.13 8.92 -10.68
N LYS A 199 3.60 8.70 -11.91
CA LYS A 199 3.74 7.35 -12.45
C LYS A 199 4.67 6.53 -11.54
N HIS A 200 4.32 5.27 -11.32
CA HIS A 200 5.03 4.39 -10.41
C HIS A 200 4.79 2.92 -10.78
N ASP A 201 5.73 2.05 -10.38
CA ASP A 201 5.58 0.60 -10.47
C ASP A 201 4.83 0.08 -9.23
N THR A 202 5.17 0.61 -8.07
CA THR A 202 4.54 0.32 -6.78
C THR A 202 4.58 1.56 -5.90
N ILE A 203 3.56 1.76 -5.09
CA ILE A 203 3.44 2.91 -4.17
C ILE A 203 2.91 2.43 -2.83
N GLN A 204 3.20 3.18 -1.78
CA GLN A 204 2.64 2.98 -0.45
C GLN A 204 2.33 4.33 0.21
N LEU A 205 1.13 4.46 0.78
CA LEU A 205 0.73 5.60 1.60
C LEU A 205 1.46 5.58 2.95
N THR A 206 1.97 6.75 3.37
CA THR A 206 2.62 6.93 4.67
C THR A 206 1.65 7.52 5.69
N LYS A 207 1.95 7.36 6.99
CA LYS A 207 1.09 7.87 8.08
C LYS A 207 0.84 9.38 8.06
N ASN A 208 1.73 10.16 7.46
CA ASN A 208 1.59 11.61 7.31
C ASN A 208 0.76 12.02 6.07
N GLY A 209 0.23 11.06 5.29
CA GLY A 209 -0.61 11.33 4.11
C GLY A 209 0.17 11.52 2.80
N ASP A 210 1.49 11.33 2.85
CA ASP A 210 2.39 11.35 1.71
C ASP A 210 2.66 9.93 1.19
N PHE A 211 3.65 9.76 0.30
CA PHE A 211 3.90 8.47 -0.31
C PHE A 211 5.37 8.14 -0.40
N ILE A 212 5.67 6.84 -0.37
CA ILE A 212 6.89 6.29 -0.94
C ILE A 212 6.49 5.52 -2.19
N TYR A 213 7.20 5.72 -3.30
CA TYR A 213 6.96 4.98 -4.52
C TYR A 213 8.26 4.49 -5.15
N LYS A 214 8.13 3.42 -5.92
CA LYS A 214 9.17 2.83 -6.75
C LYS A 214 8.93 3.19 -8.21
N MET A 215 9.98 3.57 -8.92
CA MET A 215 10.00 3.67 -10.38
C MET A 215 11.41 3.33 -10.88
N ASP A 216 11.52 2.37 -11.81
CA ASP A 216 12.80 1.93 -12.40
C ASP A 216 13.86 1.53 -11.34
N ASP A 217 13.45 0.69 -10.37
CA ASP A 217 14.27 0.24 -9.24
C ASP A 217 14.88 1.37 -8.39
N LYS A 218 14.25 2.54 -8.39
CA LYS A 218 14.59 3.66 -7.50
C LYS A 218 13.40 4.00 -6.61
N LEU A 219 13.68 4.37 -5.36
CA LEU A 219 12.67 4.85 -4.42
C LEU A 219 12.66 6.36 -4.34
N PHE A 220 11.45 6.89 -4.18
CA PHE A 220 11.17 8.30 -4.05
C PHE A 220 10.14 8.49 -2.94
N TYR A 221 10.34 9.51 -2.13
CA TYR A 221 9.29 10.08 -1.29
C TYR A 221 8.56 11.13 -2.12
N TYR A 222 7.23 11.16 -2.07
CA TYR A 222 6.39 12.13 -2.74
C TYR A 222 5.55 12.88 -1.72
N ASN A 223 5.77 14.20 -1.63
CA ASN A 223 4.94 15.07 -0.82
C ASN A 223 3.70 15.49 -1.61
N LEU A 224 2.52 15.13 -1.11
CA LEU A 224 1.26 15.34 -1.82
C LEU A 224 0.87 16.83 -1.87
N THR A 225 1.30 17.61 -0.86
CA THR A 225 0.98 19.04 -0.74
C THR A 225 1.80 19.88 -1.72
N SER A 226 3.13 19.70 -1.71
CA SER A 226 4.03 20.42 -2.63
C SER A 226 4.10 19.81 -4.03
N LYS A 227 3.55 18.60 -4.21
CA LYS A 227 3.58 17.82 -5.46
C LYS A 227 5.01 17.59 -5.97
N SER A 228 5.93 17.36 -5.04
CA SER A 228 7.35 17.16 -5.35
C SER A 228 7.84 15.82 -4.84
N SER A 229 8.69 15.18 -5.64
CA SER A 229 9.39 13.96 -5.24
C SER A 229 10.80 14.29 -4.72
N SER A 230 11.30 13.48 -3.80
CA SER A 230 12.70 13.46 -3.35
C SER A 230 13.21 12.03 -3.42
N LYS A 231 14.38 11.82 -4.01
CA LYS A 231 14.96 10.47 -4.14
C LYS A 231 15.34 9.95 -2.75
N ILE A 232 15.07 8.68 -2.47
CA ILE A 232 15.54 7.99 -1.26
C ILE A 232 16.81 7.22 -1.64
N ALA A 233 17.93 7.51 -0.96
CA ALA A 233 19.18 6.79 -1.16
C ALA A 233 19.13 5.42 -0.47
N ILE A 234 19.39 4.36 -1.23
CA ILE A 234 19.51 2.99 -0.75
C ILE A 234 20.66 2.31 -1.51
N ASP A 235 21.24 1.27 -0.92
CA ASP A 235 22.36 0.54 -1.54
C ASP A 235 21.89 -0.58 -2.48
N GLU A 236 20.63 -1.00 -2.35
CA GLU A 236 20.05 -2.06 -3.18
C GLU A 236 19.89 -1.62 -4.64
N LYS A 237 20.32 -2.48 -5.57
CA LYS A 237 20.23 -2.22 -7.01
C LYS A 237 18.91 -2.68 -7.63
N ILE A 238 18.22 -3.62 -6.98
CA ILE A 238 16.99 -4.23 -7.46
C ILE A 238 15.98 -4.22 -6.31
N ILE A 239 14.76 -3.78 -6.59
CA ILE A 239 13.71 -3.66 -5.58
C ILE A 239 12.51 -4.49 -6.03
N SER A 240 12.40 -5.73 -5.55
CA SER A 240 11.25 -6.58 -5.87
C SER A 240 9.99 -6.06 -5.18
N LYS A 241 10.09 -5.67 -3.91
CA LYS A 241 9.02 -5.03 -3.14
C LYS A 241 9.64 -4.14 -2.06
N PHE A 242 8.93 -3.09 -1.65
CA PHE A 242 9.28 -2.34 -0.44
C PHE A 242 8.07 -2.27 0.49
N PHE A 243 8.34 -2.01 1.76
CA PHE A 243 7.34 -1.75 2.78
C PHE A 243 7.90 -0.74 3.77
N PHE A 244 7.15 0.31 4.08
CA PHE A 244 7.53 1.35 5.04
C PHE A 244 6.55 1.42 6.20
N ARG A 245 7.06 1.38 7.43
CA ARG A 245 6.26 1.57 8.64
C ARG A 245 7.14 2.07 9.76
N ASP A 246 6.65 3.07 10.50
CA ASP A 246 7.26 3.57 11.74
C ASP A 246 8.76 3.92 11.62
N GLY A 247 9.13 4.56 10.51
CA GLY A 247 10.51 4.98 10.23
C GLY A 247 11.44 3.87 9.74
N ILE A 248 10.90 2.68 9.48
CA ILE A 248 11.63 1.54 8.93
C ILE A 248 11.16 1.30 7.51
N LEU A 249 12.09 1.37 6.56
CA LEU A 249 11.92 0.97 5.18
C LEU A 249 12.52 -0.42 4.98
N SER A 250 11.68 -1.42 4.77
CA SER A 250 12.06 -2.78 4.43
C SER A 250 12.07 -2.96 2.92
N ILE A 251 13.18 -3.45 2.38
CA ILE A 251 13.36 -3.71 0.95
C ILE A 251 13.52 -5.21 0.77
N PHE A 252 12.59 -5.81 0.05
CA PHE A 252 12.70 -7.19 -0.37
C PHE A 252 13.37 -7.24 -1.75
N THR A 253 14.50 -7.91 -1.79
CA THR A 253 15.18 -8.33 -3.02
C THR A 253 14.74 -9.76 -3.36
N GLN A 254 15.53 -10.53 -4.11
CA GLN A 254 15.13 -11.89 -4.50
C GLN A 254 14.86 -12.81 -3.30
N ASN A 255 15.73 -12.80 -2.28
CA ASN A 255 15.68 -13.76 -1.15
C ASN A 255 16.05 -13.13 0.20
N GLU A 256 16.04 -11.81 0.28
CA GLU A 256 16.55 -11.07 1.44
C GLU A 256 15.69 -9.83 1.68
N ILE A 257 15.44 -9.55 2.95
CA ILE A 257 14.84 -8.30 3.43
C ILE A 257 15.94 -7.49 4.08
N THR A 258 16.26 -6.34 3.48
CA THR A 258 17.14 -5.32 4.05
C THR A 258 16.29 -4.25 4.71
N ASN A 259 16.54 -3.95 5.99
CA ASN A 259 15.87 -2.87 6.72
C ASN A 259 16.74 -1.62 6.78
N TYR A 260 16.14 -0.48 6.47
CA TYR A 260 16.73 0.84 6.53
C TYR A 260 15.96 1.71 7.52
N LYS A 261 16.68 2.45 8.37
CA LYS A 261 16.12 3.60 9.08
C LYS A 261 15.94 4.73 8.08
N LEU A 262 14.71 5.21 7.95
CA LEU A 262 14.33 6.32 7.08
C LEU A 262 13.54 7.34 7.89
N ILE A 263 14.05 8.57 7.95
CA ILE A 263 13.35 9.71 8.55
C ILE A 263 12.79 10.52 7.38
N LEU A 264 11.46 10.58 7.29
CA LEU A 264 10.79 11.40 6.29
C LEU A 264 10.76 12.87 6.74
N PRO A 265 10.76 13.83 5.79
CA PRO A 265 10.66 15.26 6.07
C PRO A 265 9.42 15.67 6.88
#